data_AF-A0A345NM07-F1
#
_entry.id   AF-A0A345NM07-F1
#
_cell.length_a   1.000
_cell.length_b   1.000
_cell.length_c   1.000
_cell.angle_alpha   90.00
_cell.angle_beta   90.00
_cell.angle_gamma   90.00
#
_symmetry.space_group_name_H-M   'P 1'
#
loop_
_entity.id
_entity.type
_entity.pdbx_description
1 polymer ?
#
loop_
_entity_poly.entity_id
_entity_poly.type
_entity_poly.pdbx_seq_one_letter_code
_entity_poly.pdbx_strand_id
1 'polypeptide(L)'
;MLPRMSDPVGTFWRSSGEDLLPTAITLVVALPTLVMAVVAAAELALLLLLVPVLALTRVLLGRHWIVEVTTDLRAVWETEVGTWPQTRQAITSMASGLEQGIYPWDEQPGRPLTDLDRTTRAGQHRE
;
A
#
# COMPACT_ATOMS: atom_id res chain seq x y z
N MET A 1 69.79 31.18 -0.75
CA MET A 1 68.63 30.29 -0.58
C MET A 1 67.43 31.01 -1.20
N LEU A 2 67.08 30.70 -2.45
CA LEU A 2 66.01 31.40 -3.17
C LEU A 2 64.66 30.69 -2.93
N PRO A 3 63.57 31.44 -2.65
CA PRO A 3 62.25 30.86 -2.45
C PRO A 3 61.72 30.27 -3.76
N ARG A 4 61.25 29.02 -3.70
CA ARG A 4 60.61 28.34 -4.82
C ARG A 4 59.28 29.03 -5.11
N MET A 5 59.21 29.77 -6.21
CA MET A 5 57.99 30.38 -6.70
C MET A 5 56.99 29.26 -7.05
N SER A 6 55.87 29.23 -6.35
CA SER A 6 54.76 28.32 -6.65
C SER A 6 54.03 28.83 -7.87
N ASP A 7 54.07 28.09 -8.99
CA ASP A 7 53.44 28.48 -10.26
C ASP A 7 51.90 28.33 -10.16
N PRO A 8 51.13 29.44 -10.02
CA PRO A 8 49.68 29.37 -9.81
C PRO A 8 48.92 29.02 -11.09
N VAL A 9 49.57 29.16 -12.26
CA VAL A 9 48.97 28.89 -13.56
C VAL A 9 48.85 27.39 -13.80
N GLY A 10 49.80 26.58 -13.32
CA GLY A 10 49.80 25.13 -13.53
C GLY A 10 48.68 24.39 -12.78
N THR A 11 48.21 24.94 -11.65
CA THR A 11 47.16 24.33 -10.82
C THR A 11 45.75 24.49 -11.39
N PHE A 12 45.46 25.62 -12.03
CA PHE A 12 44.12 25.90 -12.58
C PHE A 12 43.76 25.01 -13.79
N TRP A 13 44.73 24.77 -14.67
CA TRP A 13 44.54 23.87 -15.82
C TRP A 13 44.43 22.40 -15.41
N ARG A 14 45.05 22.01 -14.30
CA ARG A 14 45.00 20.64 -13.78
C ARG A 14 43.66 20.33 -13.10
N SER A 15 43.13 21.23 -12.25
CA SER A 15 41.82 21.01 -11.60
C SER A 15 40.67 20.94 -12.60
N SER A 16 40.69 21.83 -13.60
CA SER A 16 39.60 21.93 -14.58
C SER A 16 39.43 20.66 -15.43
N GLY A 17 40.49 19.89 -15.66
CA GLY A 17 40.44 18.62 -16.38
C GLY A 17 40.13 17.42 -15.49
N GLU A 18 40.58 17.43 -14.24
CA GLU A 18 40.41 16.34 -13.28
C GLU A 18 38.97 16.23 -12.75
N ASP A 19 38.21 17.33 -12.73
CA ASP A 19 36.83 17.37 -12.21
C ASP A 19 35.76 16.98 -13.25
N LEU A 20 36.07 17.03 -14.56
CA LEU A 20 35.09 16.78 -15.62
C LEU A 20 34.71 15.31 -15.75
N LEU A 21 35.69 14.41 -15.63
CA LEU A 21 35.47 12.95 -15.68
C LEU A 21 34.56 12.45 -14.56
N PRO A 22 34.84 12.71 -13.26
CA PRO A 22 33.95 12.27 -12.18
C PRO A 22 32.58 12.94 -12.28
N THR A 23 32.51 14.21 -12.70
CA THR A 23 31.23 14.90 -12.90
C THR A 23 30.41 14.27 -14.02
N ALA A 24 31.03 13.96 -15.17
CA ALA A 24 30.37 13.33 -16.30
C ALA A 24 29.86 11.93 -15.95
N ILE A 25 30.68 11.11 -15.29
CA ILE A 25 30.29 9.77 -14.82
C ILE A 25 29.12 9.90 -13.84
N THR A 26 29.21 10.83 -12.88
CA THR A 26 28.13 11.10 -11.93
C THR A 26 26.84 11.47 -12.66
N LEU A 27 26.89 12.34 -13.67
CA LEU A 27 25.69 12.75 -14.42
C LEU A 27 25.10 11.58 -15.22
N VAL A 28 25.95 10.77 -15.86
CA VAL A 28 25.53 9.59 -16.65
C VAL A 28 24.81 8.57 -15.78
N VAL A 29 25.19 8.42 -14.51
CA VAL A 29 24.53 7.50 -13.58
C VAL A 29 23.34 8.17 -12.88
N ALA A 30 23.52 9.39 -12.37
CA ALA A 30 22.51 10.08 -11.58
C ALA A 30 21.28 10.46 -12.40
N LEU A 31 21.44 10.84 -13.67
CA LEU A 31 20.31 11.24 -14.52
C LEU A 31 19.30 10.09 -14.74
N PRO A 32 19.69 8.88 -15.20
CA PRO A 32 18.73 7.78 -15.33
C PRO A 32 18.20 7.31 -13.98
N THR A 33 19.00 7.33 -12.91
CA THR A 33 18.51 7.03 -11.55
C THR A 33 17.43 8.03 -11.12
N LEU A 34 17.64 9.32 -11.36
CA LEU A 34 16.66 10.37 -11.05
C LEU A 34 15.39 10.20 -11.86
N VAL A 35 15.50 9.90 -13.16
CA VAL A 35 14.34 9.61 -14.02
C VAL A 35 13.55 8.42 -13.47
N MET A 36 14.22 7.32 -13.13
CA MET A 36 13.56 6.15 -12.55
C MET A 36 12.91 6.46 -11.20
N ALA A 37 13.57 7.24 -10.35
CA ALA A 37 13.00 7.67 -9.07
C ALA A 37 11.74 8.52 -9.25
N VAL A 38 11.73 9.44 -10.22
CA VAL A 38 10.56 10.26 -10.56
C VAL A 38 9.42 9.40 -11.09
N VAL A 39 9.71 8.45 -11.98
CA VAL A 39 8.69 7.52 -12.51
C VAL A 39 8.08 6.69 -11.37
N ALA A 40 8.91 6.11 -10.50
CA ALA A 40 8.43 5.33 -9.35
C ALA A 40 7.60 6.19 -8.38
N ALA A 41 8.02 7.42 -8.10
CA ALA A 41 7.26 8.35 -7.28
C ALA A 41 5.91 8.71 -7.92
N ALA A 42 5.87 8.89 -9.24
CA ALA A 42 4.64 9.14 -9.98
C ALA A 42 3.70 7.92 -9.96
N GLU A 43 4.21 6.70 -10.12
CA GLU A 43 3.42 5.47 -9.98
C GLU A 43 2.84 5.33 -8.57
N LEU A 44 3.64 5.57 -7.53
CA LEU A 44 3.16 5.56 -6.15
C LEU A 44 2.09 6.63 -5.91
N ALA A 45 2.29 7.84 -6.43
CA ALA A 45 1.29 8.90 -6.35
C ALA A 45 0.00 8.51 -7.10
N LEU A 46 0.11 7.87 -8.27
CA LEU A 46 -1.02 7.38 -9.04
C LEU A 46 -1.77 6.28 -8.29
N LEU A 47 -1.06 5.31 -7.70
CA LEU A 47 -1.66 4.26 -6.86
C LEU A 47 -2.36 4.85 -5.64
N LEU A 48 -1.71 5.82 -4.99
CA LEU A 48 -2.28 6.53 -3.85
C LEU A 48 -3.54 7.31 -4.25
N LEU A 49 -3.58 7.88 -5.46
CA LEU A 49 -4.75 8.55 -6.01
C LEU A 49 -5.81 7.57 -6.51
N LEU A 50 -5.41 6.37 -6.93
CA LEU A 50 -6.32 5.34 -7.40
C LEU A 50 -7.20 4.82 -6.27
N VAL A 51 -6.66 4.69 -5.05
CA VAL A 51 -7.43 4.27 -3.86
C VAL A 51 -8.68 5.16 -3.62
N PRO A 52 -8.59 6.50 -3.48
CA PRO A 52 -9.76 7.34 -3.29
C PRO A 52 -10.66 7.39 -4.52
N VAL A 53 -10.12 7.31 -5.75
CA VAL A 53 -10.95 7.22 -6.97
C VAL A 53 -11.77 5.93 -6.99
N LEU A 54 -11.16 4.80 -6.61
CA LEU A 54 -11.85 3.51 -6.47
C LEU A 54 -12.89 3.55 -5.35
N ALA A 55 -12.56 4.18 -4.21
CA ALA A 55 -13.52 4.38 -3.14
C ALA A 55 -14.72 5.23 -3.61
N LEU A 56 -14.47 6.31 -4.35
CA LEU A 56 -15.51 7.20 -4.84
C LEU A 56 -16.40 6.54 -5.90
N THR A 57 -15.80 5.82 -6.85
CA THR A 57 -16.54 5.00 -7.83
C THR A 57 -17.37 3.93 -7.12
N ARG A 58 -16.81 3.25 -6.11
CA ARG A 58 -17.56 2.27 -5.31
C ARG A 58 -18.78 2.88 -4.62
N VAL A 59 -18.64 4.08 -4.05
CA VAL A 59 -19.75 4.84 -3.44
C VAL A 59 -20.80 5.24 -4.48
N LEU A 60 -20.38 5.75 -5.65
CA LEU A 60 -21.28 6.15 -6.74
C LEU A 60 -22.04 4.97 -7.36
N LEU A 61 -21.41 3.79 -7.43
CA LEU A 61 -22.02 2.57 -7.94
C LEU A 61 -22.93 1.87 -6.91
N GLY A 62 -23.11 2.43 -5.70
CA GLY A 62 -23.98 1.86 -4.67
C GLY A 62 -23.51 0.48 -4.18
N ARG A 63 -22.23 0.15 -4.35
CA ARG A 63 -21.68 -1.13 -3.86
C ARG A 63 -21.55 -1.07 -2.35
N HIS A 64 -22.30 -1.93 -1.68
CA HIS A 64 -22.38 -1.99 -0.23
C HIS A 64 -21.02 -2.46 0.35
N TRP A 65 -20.66 -1.92 1.50
CA TRP A 65 -19.49 -2.37 2.24
C TRP A 65 -19.84 -3.64 2.99
N ILE A 66 -18.98 -4.64 2.88
CA ILE A 66 -19.15 -5.91 3.56
C ILE A 66 -18.35 -5.83 4.87
N VAL A 67 -19.01 -6.15 5.98
CA VAL A 67 -18.36 -6.30 7.28
C VAL A 67 -18.20 -7.79 7.54
N GLU A 68 -16.95 -8.17 7.77
CA GLU A 68 -16.55 -9.53 8.08
C GLU A 68 -16.12 -9.59 9.55
N VAL A 69 -16.65 -10.56 10.30
CA VAL A 69 -16.24 -10.84 11.67
C VAL A 69 -15.26 -12.02 11.62
N THR A 70 -14.04 -11.76 12.07
CA THR A 70 -12.93 -12.73 12.04
C THR A 70 -12.56 -13.16 13.45
N THR A 71 -12.47 -14.47 13.70
CA THR A 71 -11.95 -15.06 14.94
C THR A 71 -10.74 -15.91 14.59
N ASP A 72 -9.60 -15.68 15.24
CA ASP A 72 -8.34 -16.41 14.97
C ASP A 72 -7.94 -16.41 13.47
N LEU A 73 -8.01 -15.22 12.84
CA LEU A 73 -7.76 -15.01 11.40
C LEU A 73 -8.68 -15.80 10.45
N ARG A 74 -9.74 -16.44 10.97
CA ARG A 74 -10.78 -17.10 10.18
C ARG A 74 -12.06 -16.28 10.16
N ALA A 75 -12.55 -16.03 8.96
CA ALA A 75 -13.85 -15.42 8.74
C ALA A 75 -14.96 -16.32 9.30
N VAL A 76 -15.73 -15.82 10.26
CA VAL A 76 -16.82 -16.58 10.88
C VAL A 76 -18.17 -16.12 10.34
N TRP A 77 -18.30 -14.84 10.01
CA TRP A 77 -19.59 -14.25 9.66
C TRP A 77 -19.42 -12.99 8.81
N GLU A 78 -20.33 -12.78 7.86
CA GLU A 78 -20.31 -11.67 6.90
C GLU A 78 -21.68 -11.02 6.80
N THR A 79 -21.71 -9.69 6.77
CA THR A 79 -22.93 -8.90 6.56
C THR A 79 -22.68 -7.67 5.69
N GLU A 80 -23.65 -7.34 4.84
CA GLU A 80 -23.62 -6.16 4.00
C GLU A 80 -24.05 -4.93 4.80
N VAL A 81 -23.09 -4.10 5.20
CA VAL A 81 -23.33 -2.84 5.91
C VAL A 81 -23.15 -1.67 4.96
N GLY A 82 -24.11 -1.53 4.04
CA GLY A 82 -24.46 -0.27 3.35
C GLY A 82 -23.31 0.71 3.08
N THR A 83 -23.42 1.91 3.65
CA THR A 83 -22.49 3.04 3.46
C THR A 83 -21.41 3.11 4.54
N TRP A 84 -20.27 3.72 4.23
CA TRP A 84 -19.14 3.88 5.16
C TRP A 84 -19.47 4.39 6.58
N PRO A 85 -20.28 5.44 6.78
CA PRO A 85 -20.65 5.85 8.14
C PRO A 85 -21.50 4.80 8.87
N GLN A 86 -22.36 4.07 8.14
CA GLN A 86 -23.14 2.96 8.70
C GLN A 86 -22.25 1.78 9.06
N THR A 87 -21.22 1.49 8.25
CA THR A 87 -20.19 0.48 8.55
C THR A 87 -19.49 0.77 9.87
N ARG A 88 -19.05 2.01 10.11
CA ARG A 88 -18.40 2.40 11.38
C ARG A 88 -19.32 2.18 12.58
N GLN A 89 -20.57 2.63 12.47
CA GLN A 89 -21.54 2.47 13.55
C GLN A 89 -21.85 0.99 13.81
N ALA A 90 -21.97 0.17 12.77
CA ALA A 90 -22.17 -1.26 12.90
C ALA A 90 -21.00 -1.97 13.55
N ILE A 91 -19.74 -1.65 13.18
CA ILE A 91 -18.55 -2.23 13.81
C ILE A 91 -18.52 -1.90 15.30
N THR A 92 -18.75 -0.63 15.68
CA THR A 92 -18.78 -0.25 17.11
C THR A 92 -19.90 -0.94 17.87
N SER A 93 -21.10 -1.04 17.26
CA SER A 93 -22.23 -1.75 17.86
C SER A 93 -21.94 -3.25 18.02
N MET A 94 -21.39 -3.90 17.00
CA MET A 94 -21.03 -5.33 17.03
C MET A 94 -19.92 -5.61 18.03
N ALA A 95 -18.89 -4.77 18.10
CA ALA A 95 -17.83 -4.90 19.10
C ALA A 95 -18.39 -4.82 20.52
N SER A 96 -19.27 -3.85 20.78
CA SER A 96 -19.91 -3.71 22.10
C SER A 96 -20.84 -4.89 22.44
N GLY A 97 -21.51 -5.48 21.44
CA GLY A 97 -22.31 -6.69 21.62
C GLY A 97 -21.45 -7.90 21.95
N LEU A 98 -20.35 -8.09 21.21
CA LEU A 98 -19.40 -9.19 21.43
C LEU A 98 -18.76 -9.13 22.81
N GLU A 99 -18.41 -7.93 23.30
CA GLU A 99 -17.91 -7.73 24.68
C GLU A 99 -18.95 -8.12 25.74
N GLN A 100 -20.24 -7.96 25.44
CA GLN A 100 -21.35 -8.34 26.30
C GLN A 100 -21.76 -9.82 26.13
N GLY A 101 -21.07 -10.57 25.28
CA GLY A 101 -21.39 -11.97 24.95
C GLY A 101 -22.58 -12.14 24.02
N ILE A 102 -23.03 -11.07 23.36
CA ILE A 102 -24.09 -11.06 22.35
C ILE A 102 -23.44 -11.20 20.98
N TYR A 103 -23.71 -12.31 20.29
CA TYR A 103 -23.09 -12.58 19.00
C TYR A 103 -24.01 -12.17 17.84
N PRO A 104 -23.47 -11.54 16.78
CA PRO A 104 -24.28 -10.95 15.70
C PRO A 104 -25.06 -11.99 14.87
N TRP A 105 -24.67 -13.28 14.90
CA TRP A 105 -25.41 -14.36 14.22
C TRP A 105 -26.68 -14.82 14.95
N ASP A 106 -26.93 -14.35 16.18
CA ASP A 106 -28.16 -14.67 16.91
C ASP A 106 -29.33 -13.75 16.50
N GLU A 107 -29.04 -12.53 15.99
CA GLU A 107 -30.05 -11.48 15.78
C GLU A 107 -30.13 -10.94 14.34
N GLN A 108 -29.06 -11.01 13.54
CA GLN A 108 -29.04 -10.44 12.18
C GLN A 108 -29.02 -11.50 11.07
N PRO A 109 -29.79 -11.32 9.96
CA PRO A 109 -29.68 -12.16 8.77
C PRO A 109 -28.32 -11.91 8.10
N GLY A 110 -27.38 -12.82 8.34
CA GLY A 110 -26.06 -12.89 7.67
C GLY A 110 -25.73 -14.34 7.35
N ARG A 111 -24.75 -14.58 6.47
CA ARG A 111 -24.31 -15.94 6.17
C ARG A 111 -23.23 -16.36 7.17
N PRO A 112 -23.37 -17.49 7.87
CA PRO A 112 -22.24 -18.10 8.57
C PRO A 112 -21.22 -18.59 7.52
N LEU A 113 -19.96 -18.16 7.62
CA LEU A 113 -18.87 -18.60 6.70
C LEU A 113 -18.22 -19.92 7.14
N THR A 114 -18.81 -20.63 8.11
CA THR A 114 -18.30 -21.86 8.70
C THR A 114 -18.20 -23.08 7.75
N ASP A 115 -18.50 -22.94 6.45
CA ASP A 115 -18.55 -24.07 5.50
C ASP A 115 -17.46 -24.07 4.41
N LEU A 116 -16.51 -23.11 4.38
CA LEU A 116 -15.43 -23.11 3.37
C LEU A 116 -14.38 -24.23 3.57
N ASP A 117 -14.38 -24.92 4.71
CA ASP A 117 -13.47 -26.05 4.97
C ASP A 117 -13.97 -27.37 4.36
N ARG A 118 -15.27 -27.47 4.02
CA ARG A 118 -15.87 -28.71 3.51
C ARG A 118 -15.75 -28.83 1.99
N THR A 119 -15.78 -27.73 1.26
CA THR A 119 -15.66 -27.73 -0.22
C THR A 119 -14.25 -28.09 -0.70
N THR A 120 -13.21 -27.74 0.06
CA THR A 120 -11.81 -28.09 -0.29
C THR A 120 -11.51 -29.55 0.03
N ARG A 121 -12.07 -30.09 1.12
CA ARG A 121 -11.83 -31.50 1.52
C ARG A 121 -12.64 -32.52 0.72
N ALA A 122 -13.82 -32.14 0.20
CA ALA A 122 -14.65 -33.01 -0.62
C ALA A 122 -14.09 -33.23 -2.04
N GLY A 123 -13.24 -32.32 -2.55
CA GLY A 123 -12.58 -32.45 -3.86
C GLY A 123 -11.28 -33.25 -3.82
N GLN A 124 -10.63 -33.40 -2.65
CA GLN A 124 -9.28 -33.95 -2.55
C GLN A 124 -9.24 -35.43 -2.12
N HIS A 125 -10.41 -36.07 -1.95
CA HIS A 125 -10.52 -37.49 -1.59
C HIS A 125 -10.95 -38.39 -2.76
N ARG A 126 -10.99 -37.84 -3.98
CA ARG A 126 -11.11 -38.56 -5.23
C ARG A 126 -10.02 -38.05 -6.17
N GLU A 127 -8.82 -38.60 -6.09
CA GLU A 127 -7.95 -39.01 -7.21
C GLU A 127 -6.90 -40.00 -6.68
#